data_AF-A0A1Y6GBU3-F1
#
_entry.id   AF-A0A1Y6GBU3-F1
#
_cell.length_a   1.000
_cell.length_b   1.000
_cell.length_c   1.000
_cell.angle_alpha   90.00
_cell.angle_beta   90.00
_cell.angle_gamma   90.00
#
_symmetry.space_group_name_H-M   'P 1'
#
loop_
_entity.id
_entity.type
_entity.pdbx_description
1 polymer ?
#
loop_
_entity_poly.entity_id
_entity_poly.type
_entity_poly.pdbx_seq_one_letter_code
_entity_poly.pdbx_strand_id
1 'polypeptide(L)'
;MLKKLPFVIPLLALIALLVWWFTPRYSEEEIAWYRSVFCVIDHRDSQAFLRDMENIVEGGNADYALHKNHYIPALGERMRQTWLQLSQQEQESIAQDQQRCRQLMSEKQR
;
A
#
# COMPACT_ATOMS: atom_id res chain seq x y z
N MET A 1 29.27 29.81 17.40
CA MET A 1 27.90 29.23 17.49
C MET A 1 27.91 27.69 17.52
N LEU A 2 28.90 27.06 18.18
CA LEU A 2 29.14 25.60 18.14
C LEU A 2 28.78 24.85 19.44
N LYS A 3 28.11 25.51 20.40
CA LYS A 3 27.83 24.95 21.74
C LYS A 3 26.47 24.24 21.84
N LYS A 4 25.61 24.35 20.81
CA LYS A 4 24.28 23.72 20.77
C LYS A 4 24.25 22.38 20.01
N LEU A 5 25.28 22.08 19.23
CA LEU A 5 25.45 20.80 18.52
C LEU A 5 25.29 19.55 19.43
N PRO A 6 25.89 19.50 20.64
CA PRO A 6 25.75 18.32 21.51
C PRO A 6 24.34 18.15 22.08
N PHE A 7 23.47 19.16 22.00
CA PHE A 7 22.04 19.05 22.35
C PHE A 7 21.16 18.75 21.14
N VAL A 8 21.54 19.22 19.95
CA VAL A 8 20.77 18.98 18.71
C VAL A 8 20.89 17.53 18.24
N ILE A 9 22.08 16.94 18.31
CA ILE A 9 22.31 15.55 17.90
C ILE A 9 21.42 14.55 18.67
N PRO A 10 21.38 14.54 20.01
CA PRO A 10 20.51 13.61 20.74
C PRO A 10 19.03 13.89 20.48
N LEU A 11 18.63 15.16 20.29
CA LEU A 11 17.25 15.51 19.94
C LEU A 11 16.83 14.93 18.58
N LEU A 12 17.69 15.05 17.56
CA LEU A 12 17.43 14.47 16.23
C LEU A 12 17.38 12.94 16.29
N ALA A 13 18.25 12.31 17.06
CA ALA A 13 18.22 10.85 17.26
C ALA A 13 16.91 10.39 17.91
N LEU A 14 16.41 11.15 18.89
CA LEU A 14 15.13 10.88 19.56
C LEU A 14 13.96 11.02 18.58
N ILE A 15 13.96 12.06 17.74
CA ILE A 15 12.96 12.24 16.68
C ILE A 15 13.01 11.08 15.68
N ALA A 16 14.19 10.66 15.22
CA ALA A 16 14.33 9.55 14.29
C ALA A 16 13.81 8.22 14.89
N LEU A 17 14.10 7.96 16.17
CA LEU A 17 13.57 6.81 16.90
C LEU A 17 12.05 6.84 17.01
N LEU A 18 11.47 8.00 17.31
CA LEU A 18 10.02 8.16 17.36
C LEU A 18 9.40 7.89 15.99
N VAL A 19 9.94 8.47 14.92
CA VAL A 19 9.45 8.21 13.55
C VAL A 19 9.55 6.73 13.21
N TRP A 20 10.66 6.08 13.51
CA TRP A 20 10.84 4.65 13.26
C TRP A 20 9.84 3.79 14.04
N TRP A 21 9.56 4.16 15.30
CA TRP A 21 8.60 3.46 16.15
C TRP A 21 7.16 3.64 15.68
N PHE A 22 6.80 4.83 15.22
CA PHE A 22 5.44 5.16 14.76
C PHE A 22 5.16 4.77 13.31
N THR A 23 6.18 4.38 12.53
CA THR A 23 5.98 3.93 11.15
C THR A 23 5.46 2.49 11.15
N PRO A 24 4.20 2.23 10.76
CA PRO A 24 3.67 0.88 10.73
C PRO A 24 4.45 0.04 9.71
N ARG A 25 4.94 -1.12 10.13
CA ARG A 25 5.59 -2.08 9.25
C ARG A 25 4.58 -3.16 8.86
N TYR A 26 4.20 -3.16 7.60
CA TYR A 26 3.35 -4.19 7.02
C TYR A 26 4.17 -5.40 6.62
N SER A 27 3.62 -6.59 6.82
CA SER A 27 4.23 -7.84 6.39
C SER A 27 4.19 -7.98 4.86
N GLU A 28 5.11 -8.77 4.31
CA GLU A 28 5.09 -9.11 2.87
C GLU A 28 3.81 -9.84 2.46
N GLU A 29 3.20 -10.59 3.39
CA GLU A 29 1.93 -11.28 3.17
C GLU A 29 0.77 -10.29 3.00
N GLU A 30 0.65 -9.28 3.88
CA GLU A 30 -0.36 -8.23 3.75
C GLU A 30 -0.20 -7.45 2.44
N ILE A 31 1.03 -7.11 2.07
CA ILE A 31 1.32 -6.39 0.82
C ILE A 31 0.92 -7.26 -0.39
N ALA A 32 1.27 -8.54 -0.38
CA ALA A 32 0.91 -9.48 -1.44
C ALA A 32 -0.61 -9.68 -1.54
N TRP A 33 -1.31 -9.72 -0.40
CA TRP A 33 -2.76 -9.79 -0.37
C TRP A 33 -3.40 -8.52 -0.94
N TYR A 34 -2.96 -7.33 -0.55
CA TYR A 34 -3.45 -6.06 -1.13
C TYR A 34 -3.19 -5.96 -2.62
N ARG A 35 -2.06 -6.50 -3.10
CA ARG A 35 -1.79 -6.61 -4.55
C ARG A 35 -2.79 -7.51 -5.24
N SER A 36 -3.16 -8.63 -4.62
CA SER A 36 -4.18 -9.53 -5.18
C SER A 36 -5.55 -8.84 -5.27
N VAL A 37 -5.94 -8.10 -4.22
CA VAL A 37 -7.17 -7.29 -4.19
C VAL A 37 -7.14 -6.23 -5.29
N PHE A 38 -6.03 -5.49 -5.41
CA PHE A 38 -5.86 -4.49 -6.45
C PHE A 38 -5.97 -5.10 -7.85
N CYS A 39 -5.39 -6.27 -8.10
CA CYS A 39 -5.48 -6.90 -9.41
C CYS A 39 -6.85 -7.48 -9.77
N VAL A 40 -7.84 -7.42 -8.87
CA VAL A 40 -9.22 -7.85 -9.13
C VAL A 40 -10.15 -6.69 -9.45
N ILE A 41 -9.82 -5.46 -9.04
CA ILE A 41 -10.66 -4.27 -9.30
C ILE A 41 -10.58 -3.83 -10.77
N ASP A 42 -11.55 -3.02 -11.20
CA ASP A 42 -11.54 -2.41 -12.54
C ASP A 42 -10.47 -1.31 -12.60
N HIS A 43 -9.53 -1.43 -13.53
CA HIS A 43 -8.41 -0.49 -13.69
C HIS A 43 -8.74 0.68 -14.63
N ARG A 44 -9.95 0.75 -15.20
CA ARG A 44 -10.38 1.83 -16.11
C ARG A 44 -10.72 3.13 -15.39
N ASP A 45 -11.16 3.05 -14.13
CA ASP A 45 -11.47 4.22 -13.30
C ASP A 45 -10.50 4.33 -12.12
N SER A 46 -9.40 5.05 -12.35
CA SER A 46 -8.37 5.27 -11.32
C SER A 46 -8.85 6.06 -10.11
N GLN A 47 -9.98 6.79 -10.22
CA GLN A 47 -10.53 7.53 -9.07
C GLN A 47 -11.25 6.60 -8.10
N ALA A 48 -11.72 5.45 -8.58
CA ALA A 48 -12.46 4.48 -7.79
C ALA A 48 -11.57 3.47 -7.04
N PHE A 49 -10.28 3.35 -7.36
CA PHE A 49 -9.41 2.28 -6.86
C PHE A 49 -9.46 2.08 -5.34
N LEU A 50 -9.30 3.16 -4.57
CA LEU A 50 -9.27 3.05 -3.11
C LEU A 50 -10.61 2.57 -2.55
N ARG A 51 -11.72 3.08 -3.11
CA ARG A 51 -13.07 2.68 -2.73
C ARG A 51 -13.35 1.23 -3.12
N ASP A 52 -12.94 0.82 -4.29
CA ASP A 52 -13.21 -0.53 -4.80
C ASP A 52 -12.38 -1.57 -4.03
N MET A 53 -11.13 -1.23 -3.67
CA MET A 53 -10.34 -2.06 -2.75
C MET A 53 -10.99 -2.13 -1.37
N GLU A 54 -11.38 -0.99 -0.79
CA GLU A 54 -12.07 -0.94 0.50
C GLU A 54 -13.33 -1.82 0.50
N ASN A 55 -14.15 -1.73 -0.56
CA ASN A 55 -15.34 -2.56 -0.72
C ASN A 55 -15.03 -4.06 -0.78
N ILE A 56 -13.93 -4.48 -1.42
CA ILE A 56 -13.53 -5.89 -1.44
C ILE A 56 -13.05 -6.34 -0.06
N VAL A 57 -12.23 -5.53 0.61
CA VAL A 57 -11.67 -5.87 1.92
C VAL A 57 -12.76 -5.93 2.99
N GLU A 58 -13.56 -4.86 3.10
CA GLU A 58 -14.62 -4.74 4.11
C GLU A 58 -15.84 -5.58 3.74
N GLY A 59 -16.17 -5.73 2.45
CA GLY A 59 -17.28 -6.54 1.98
C GLY A 59 -17.07 -8.05 2.18
N GLY A 60 -15.82 -8.49 2.35
CA GLY A 60 -15.48 -9.86 2.73
C GLY A 60 -15.83 -10.21 4.19
N ASN A 61 -16.21 -9.23 5.02
CA ASN A 61 -16.53 -9.42 6.43
C ASN A 61 -17.97 -9.89 6.64
N ALA A 62 -18.22 -11.18 6.44
CA ALA A 62 -19.49 -11.78 6.84
C ALA A 62 -19.73 -11.65 8.36
N ASP A 63 -20.99 -11.56 8.78
CA ASP A 63 -21.35 -11.39 10.21
C ASP A 63 -20.88 -12.54 11.11
N TYR A 64 -20.70 -13.72 10.54
CA TYR A 64 -20.19 -14.92 11.23
C TYR A 64 -18.68 -15.08 11.14
N ALA A 65 -17.94 -14.14 10.52
CA ALA A 65 -16.50 -14.24 10.39
C ALA A 65 -15.83 -14.08 11.77
N LEU A 66 -15.02 -15.08 12.15
CA LEU A 66 -14.27 -15.07 13.40
C LEU A 66 -13.27 -13.90 13.46
N HIS A 67 -12.69 -13.56 12.31
CA HIS A 67 -11.81 -12.41 12.15
C HIS A 67 -12.35 -11.55 11.02
N LYS A 68 -12.61 -10.28 11.32
CA LYS A 68 -12.96 -9.27 10.34
C LYS A 68 -11.68 -8.58 9.89
N ASN A 69 -11.48 -8.49 8.59
CA ASN A 69 -10.39 -7.73 8.00
C ASN A 69 -10.77 -6.25 8.01
N HIS A 70 -9.81 -5.37 8.24
CA HIS A 70 -10.04 -3.95 8.09
C HIS A 70 -9.22 -3.41 6.94
N TYR A 71 -9.84 -2.52 6.16
CA TYR A 71 -9.14 -1.82 5.11
C TYR A 71 -8.05 -0.94 5.71
N ILE A 72 -6.85 -1.04 5.16
CA ILE A 72 -5.64 -0.32 5.54
C ILE A 72 -5.39 0.70 4.42
N PRO A 73 -5.75 1.97 4.62
CA PRO A 73 -5.65 2.99 3.56
C PRO A 73 -4.24 3.13 3.02
N ALA A 74 -3.22 2.97 3.86
CA ALA A 74 -1.82 3.07 3.46
C ALA A 74 -1.41 1.99 2.43
N LEU A 75 -1.97 0.78 2.52
CA LEU A 75 -1.67 -0.29 1.57
C LEU A 75 -2.41 -0.10 0.25
N GLY A 76 -3.68 0.33 0.28
CA GLY A 76 -4.40 0.70 -0.93
C GLY A 76 -3.75 1.87 -1.66
N GLU A 77 -3.32 2.89 -0.91
CA GLU A 77 -2.58 4.03 -1.44
C GLU A 77 -1.24 3.61 -2.04
N ARG A 78 -0.51 2.68 -1.41
CA ARG A 78 0.71 2.10 -1.99
C ARG A 78 0.44 1.45 -3.34
N MET A 79 -0.65 0.68 -3.49
CA MET A 79 -1.01 0.09 -4.79
C MET A 79 -1.32 1.16 -5.83
N ARG A 80 -2.13 2.17 -5.47
CA ARG A 80 -2.45 3.30 -6.36
C ARG A 80 -1.20 4.05 -6.80
N GLN A 81 -0.27 4.31 -5.89
CA GLN A 81 1.00 4.98 -6.21
C GLN A 81 1.87 4.14 -7.14
N THR A 82 1.97 2.83 -6.90
CA THR A 82 2.66 1.93 -7.82
C THR A 82 2.03 1.99 -9.22
N TRP A 83 0.70 1.98 -9.31
CA TRP A 83 -0.02 2.07 -10.59
C TRP A 83 0.23 3.40 -11.32
N LEU A 84 0.24 4.53 -10.58
CA LEU A 84 0.51 5.85 -11.15
C LEU A 84 1.92 5.99 -11.72
N GLN A 85 2.86 5.17 -11.26
CA GLN A 85 4.24 5.13 -11.75
C GLN A 85 4.41 4.20 -12.97
N LEU A 86 3.38 3.44 -13.35
CA LEU A 86 3.40 2.61 -14.54
C LEU A 86 3.29 3.47 -15.80
N SER A 87 3.94 3.02 -16.87
CA SER A 87 3.70 3.54 -18.22
C SER A 87 2.28 3.21 -18.69
N GLN A 88 1.80 3.93 -19.70
CA GLN A 88 0.47 3.70 -20.27
C GLN A 88 0.30 2.27 -20.79
N GLN A 89 1.33 1.71 -21.46
CA GLN A 89 1.31 0.33 -21.94
C GLN A 89 1.22 -0.69 -20.79
N GLU A 90 1.94 -0.42 -19.69
CA GLU A 90 1.88 -1.23 -18.48
C GLU A 90 0.47 -1.17 -17.86
N GLN A 91 -0.14 0.02 -17.75
CA GLN A 91 -1.50 0.21 -17.25
C GLN A 91 -2.54 -0.55 -18.09
N GLU A 92 -2.43 -0.50 -19.42
CA GLU A 92 -3.30 -1.26 -20.32
C GLU A 92 -3.13 -2.77 -20.14
N SER A 93 -1.88 -3.24 -19.96
CA SER A 93 -1.60 -4.67 -19.80
C SER A 93 -2.21 -5.27 -18.54
N ILE A 94 -2.22 -4.52 -17.43
CA ILE A 94 -2.77 -4.99 -16.15
C ILE A 94 -4.29 -4.90 -16.09
N ALA A 95 -4.90 -4.02 -16.89
CA ALA A 95 -6.35 -3.95 -17.03
C ALA A 95 -6.93 -5.16 -17.77
N GLN A 96 -6.13 -5.83 -18.61
CA GLN A 96 -6.55 -6.98 -19.42
C GLN A 96 -6.21 -8.33 -18.77
N ASP A 97 -5.13 -8.41 -18.00
CA ASP A 97 -4.64 -9.66 -17.43
C ASP A 97 -4.27 -9.52 -15.94
N GLN A 98 -5.03 -10.21 -15.09
CA GLN A 98 -4.81 -10.24 -13.64
C GLN A 98 -3.50 -10.93 -13.23
N GLN A 99 -3.05 -11.94 -13.97
CA GLN A 99 -1.75 -12.58 -13.71
C GLN A 99 -0.62 -11.60 -14.03
N ARG A 100 -0.72 -10.90 -15.16
CA ARG A 100 0.24 -9.85 -15.53
C ARG A 100 0.25 -8.72 -14.51
N CYS A 101 -0.92 -8.31 -14.01
CA CYS A 101 -1.04 -7.35 -12.92
C CYS A 101 -0.24 -7.77 -11.69
N ARG A 102 -0.43 -9.00 -11.19
CA ARG A 102 0.26 -9.47 -9.99
C ARG A 102 1.78 -9.51 -10.16
N GLN A 103 2.26 -9.90 -11.33
CA GLN A 103 3.70 -9.91 -11.65
C GLN A 103 4.26 -8.48 -11.68
N LEU A 104 3.65 -7.61 -12.46
CA LEU A 104 4.14 -6.26 -12.67
C LEU A 104 4.13 -5.44 -11.38
N MET A 105 3.04 -5.50 -10.62
CA MET A 105 2.92 -4.82 -9.34
C MET A 105 3.93 -5.37 -8.32
N SER A 106 4.25 -6.68 -8.38
CA SER A 106 5.30 -7.25 -7.54
C SER A 106 6.69 -6.75 -7.88
N GLU A 107 6.99 -6.60 -9.17
CA GLU A 107 8.30 -6.14 -9.64
C GLU A 107 8.56 -4.70 -9.23
N LYS A 108 7.55 -3.82 -9.31
CA LYS A 108 7.68 -2.40 -8.96
C LYS A 108 7.72 -2.11 -7.46
N GLN A 109 7.37 -3.09 -6.62
CA GLN A 109 7.27 -2.93 -5.16
C GLN A 109 8.44 -3.54 -4.39
N ARG A 110 9.33 -4.25 -5.08
CA ARG A 110 10.63 -4.71 -4.58
C ARG A 110 11.65 -3.59 -4.67
#